data_AF-A0AAV9TM87-F1
#
_entry.id   AF-A0AAV9TM87-F1
#
_cell.length_a   1.000
_cell.length_b   1.000
_cell.length_c   1.000
_cell.angle_alpha   90.00
_cell.angle_beta   90.00
_cell.angle_gamma   90.00
#
_symmetry.space_group_name_H-M   'P 1'
#
loop_
_entity.id
_entity.type
_entity.pdbx_description
1 polymer ?
#
loop_
_entity_poly.entity_id
_entity_poly.type
_entity_poly.pdbx_seq_one_letter_code
_entity_poly.pdbx_strand_id
1 'polypeptide(L)'
;MPNQISKQWYKDDYLISTDRSLLDLGAINDAFDSELLWWTKRVSEDALRRIVDNSLCLGIYKLPGSTADIAGKKGPELVGLARIVTDYVTIGYLADIYVLPSHQGKGLAPWLMECLNEILDEWPDLRRFLLLTSSPQASKLYEQAL
;
A
#
# COMPACT_ATOMS: atom_id res chain seq x y z
N MET A 1 14.11 11.71 3.94
CA MET A 1 12.98 11.77 2.99
C MET A 1 12.51 13.21 2.95
N PRO A 2 12.02 13.74 1.81
CA PRO A 2 11.43 15.07 1.80
C PRO A 2 10.33 15.12 2.87
N ASN A 3 10.11 16.29 3.48
CA ASN A 3 9.02 16.55 4.42
C ASN A 3 7.63 16.44 3.74
N GLN A 4 7.31 15.30 3.14
CA GLN A 4 5.98 15.04 2.62
C GLN A 4 5.04 14.83 3.81
N ILE A 5 4.07 15.73 3.90
CA ILE A 5 2.91 15.58 4.77
C ILE A 5 2.24 14.26 4.40
N SER A 6 1.90 13.43 5.39
CA SER A 6 1.15 12.20 5.14
C SER A 6 -0.21 12.55 4.52
N LYS A 7 -0.58 11.81 3.48
CA LYS A 7 -1.88 11.92 2.81
C LYS A 7 -2.79 10.82 3.30
N GLN A 8 -4.08 11.13 3.40
CA GLN A 8 -5.12 10.23 3.88
C GLN A 8 -6.39 10.38 3.04
N TRP A 9 -6.99 9.25 2.68
CA TRP A 9 -8.25 9.19 1.95
C TRP A 9 -9.22 8.27 2.68
N TYR A 10 -10.49 8.65 2.71
CA TYR A 10 -11.55 7.91 3.39
C TYR A 10 -12.62 7.48 2.39
N LYS A 11 -13.03 6.21 2.48
CA LYS A 11 -14.12 5.66 1.66
C LYS A 11 -14.83 4.57 2.44
N ASP A 12 -16.13 4.76 2.64
CA ASP A 12 -16.96 3.88 3.46
C ASP A 12 -16.28 3.63 4.84
N ASP A 13 -16.03 2.37 5.17
CA ASP A 13 -15.37 1.96 6.41
C ASP A 13 -13.84 1.81 6.27
N TYR A 14 -13.23 2.42 5.26
CA TYR A 14 -11.81 2.23 4.95
C TYR A 14 -11.04 3.55 4.90
N LEU A 15 -9.76 3.46 5.23
CA LEU A 15 -8.77 4.53 5.16
C LEU A 15 -7.62 4.06 4.28
N ILE A 16 -7.15 4.89 3.35
CA ILE A 16 -5.83 4.75 2.74
C ILE A 16 -4.93 5.82 3.32
N SER A 17 -3.73 5.46 3.76
CA SER A 17 -2.78 6.41 4.37
C SER A 17 -1.36 6.17 3.89
N THR A 18 -0.61 7.26 3.69
CA THR A 18 0.85 7.22 3.50
C THR A 18 1.64 7.42 4.80
N ASP A 19 0.94 7.51 5.94
CA ASP A 19 1.57 7.62 7.25
C ASP A 19 2.24 6.30 7.64
N ARG A 20 3.58 6.29 7.58
CA ARG A 20 4.39 5.11 7.94
C ARG A 20 4.22 4.69 9.40
N SER A 21 3.79 5.58 10.30
CA SER A 21 3.57 5.23 11.71
C SER A 21 2.40 4.26 11.90
N LEU A 22 1.50 4.17 10.92
CA LEU A 22 0.39 3.22 10.91
C LEU A 22 0.78 1.85 10.32
N LEU A 23 1.98 1.68 9.76
CA LEU A 23 2.38 0.42 9.14
C LEU A 23 2.75 -0.60 10.22
N ASP A 24 1.96 -1.67 10.29
CA ASP A 24 2.28 -2.84 11.11
C ASP A 24 3.25 -3.75 10.33
N LEU A 25 4.54 -3.70 10.69
CA LEU A 25 5.57 -4.52 10.04
C LEU A 25 5.33 -6.02 10.24
N GLY A 26 4.71 -6.42 11.36
CA GLY A 26 4.35 -7.82 11.61
C GLY A 26 3.32 -8.29 10.57
N ALA A 27 2.23 -7.53 10.43
CA ALA A 27 1.18 -7.83 9.46
C ALA A 27 1.70 -7.85 8.00
N ILE A 28 2.60 -6.93 7.64
CA ILE A 28 3.22 -6.92 6.30
C ILE A 28 4.07 -8.18 6.09
N ASN A 29 4.89 -8.56 7.08
CA ASN A 29 5.69 -9.78 6.98
C ASN A 29 4.83 -11.05 6.94
N ASP A 30 3.72 -11.09 7.68
CA ASP A 30 2.76 -12.20 7.63
C ASP A 30 2.11 -12.31 6.26
N ALA A 31 1.77 -11.17 5.63
CA ALA A 31 1.29 -11.16 4.24
C ALA A 31 2.38 -11.64 3.28
N PHE A 32 3.63 -11.19 3.43
CA PHE A 32 4.76 -11.59 2.59
C PHE A 32 5.06 -13.09 2.65
N ASP A 33 4.75 -13.73 3.79
CA ASP A 33 4.93 -15.17 4.01
C ASP A 33 3.69 -15.99 3.59
N SER A 34 2.66 -15.34 3.05
CA SER A 34 1.42 -15.99 2.64
C SER A 34 1.43 -16.36 1.15
N GLU A 35 0.63 -17.37 0.80
CA GLU A 35 0.42 -17.78 -0.60
C GLU A 35 -0.18 -16.68 -1.50
N LEU A 36 -0.75 -15.63 -0.90
CA LEU A 36 -1.26 -14.46 -1.63
C LEU A 36 -0.14 -13.73 -2.39
N LEU A 37 1.06 -13.69 -1.81
CA LEU A 37 2.22 -12.97 -2.33
C LEU A 37 3.32 -13.97 -2.75
N TRP A 38 2.99 -14.90 -3.64
CA TRP A 38 3.90 -15.96 -4.10
C TRP A 38 5.25 -15.47 -4.68
N TRP A 39 5.36 -14.20 -5.06
CA TRP A 39 6.59 -13.59 -5.59
C TRP A 39 7.53 -13.02 -4.50
N THR A 40 7.11 -13.00 -3.24
CA THR A 40 7.92 -12.50 -2.12
C THR A 40 7.94 -13.49 -0.97
N LYS A 41 8.73 -13.19 0.07
CA LYS A 41 8.85 -13.98 1.30
C LYS A 41 9.10 -13.06 2.48
N ARG A 42 8.83 -13.54 3.70
CA ARG A 42 9.22 -12.87 4.95
C ARG A 42 10.69 -12.47 4.91
N VAL A 43 10.99 -11.29 5.45
CA VAL A 43 12.35 -10.81 5.71
C VAL A 43 12.54 -10.46 7.18
N SER A 44 13.78 -10.22 7.63
CA SER A 44 14.03 -9.75 8.99
C SER A 44 13.35 -8.40 9.25
N GLU A 45 13.00 -8.12 10.51
CA GLU A 45 12.35 -6.86 10.87
C GLU A 45 13.19 -5.64 10.44
N ASP A 46 14.51 -5.69 10.64
CA ASP A 46 15.43 -4.63 10.20
C ASP A 46 15.41 -4.41 8.68
N ALA A 47 15.35 -5.50 7.91
CA ALA A 47 15.26 -5.41 6.45
C ALA A 47 13.92 -4.81 6.03
N LEU A 48 12.81 -5.28 6.61
CA LEU A 48 11.47 -4.76 6.32
C LEU A 48 11.35 -3.28 6.68
N ARG A 49 11.90 -2.88 7.84
CA ARG A 49 11.97 -1.48 8.27
C ARG A 49 12.66 -0.64 7.20
N ARG A 50 13.83 -1.05 6.71
CA ARG A 50 14.56 -0.34 5.65
C ARG A 50 13.77 -0.30 4.34
N ILE A 51 13.08 -1.38 3.96
CA ILE A 51 12.24 -1.43 2.76
C ILE A 51 11.13 -0.37 2.84
N VAL A 52 10.43 -0.32 3.97
CA VAL A 52 9.33 0.64 4.21
C VAL A 52 9.85 2.07 4.31
N ASP A 53 10.95 2.29 5.04
CA ASP A 53 11.53 3.63 5.24
C ASP A 53 12.06 4.24 3.94
N ASN A 54 12.49 3.41 2.99
CA ASN A 54 13.00 3.82 1.68
C ASN A 54 11.96 3.74 0.54
N SER A 55 10.69 3.51 0.87
CA SER A 55 9.60 3.44 -0.10
C SER A 55 8.50 4.44 0.25
N LEU A 56 7.69 4.80 -0.75
CA LEU A 56 6.35 5.33 -0.53
C LEU A 56 5.41 4.14 -0.32
N CYS A 57 4.75 4.07 0.82
CA CYS A 57 3.80 2.99 1.12
C CYS A 57 2.40 3.58 1.28
N LEU A 58 1.42 2.99 0.61
CA LEU A 58 0.00 3.26 0.83
C LEU A 58 -0.58 2.06 1.55
N GLY A 59 -0.89 2.21 2.83
CA GLY A 59 -1.60 1.20 3.62
C GLY A 59 -3.11 1.35 3.46
N ILE A 60 -3.83 0.24 3.27
CA ILE A 60 -5.30 0.20 3.33
C ILE A 60 -5.69 -0.30 4.72
N TYR A 61 -6.54 0.44 5.41
CA TYR A 61 -6.93 0.18 6.78
C TYR A 61 -8.44 0.01 6.89
N LYS A 62 -8.90 -1.02 7.61
CA LYS A 62 -10.29 -1.12 8.03
C LYS A 62 -10.50 -0.26 9.27
N LEU A 63 -11.40 0.71 9.17
CA LEU A 63 -11.74 1.56 10.31
C LEU A 63 -12.55 0.77 11.34
N PRO A 64 -12.31 1.02 12.64
CA PRO A 64 -13.07 0.40 13.72
C PRO A 64 -14.53 0.86 13.68
N GLY A 65 -15.47 -0.06 13.86
CA GLY A 65 -16.90 0.25 13.92
C GLY A 65 -17.37 0.68 15.32
N SER A 66 -16.56 0.39 16.34
CA SER A 66 -16.83 0.70 17.74
C SER A 66 -15.56 0.91 18.55
N THR A 67 -15.68 1.47 19.75
CA THR A 67 -14.56 1.63 20.69
C THR A 67 -14.00 0.29 21.18
N ALA A 68 -14.82 -0.76 21.22
CA ALA A 68 -14.38 -2.10 21.58
C ALA A 68 -13.38 -2.67 20.55
N ASP A 69 -13.55 -2.32 19.27
CA ASP A 69 -12.68 -2.79 18.18
C ASP A 69 -11.25 -2.22 18.24
N ILE A 70 -11.06 -1.14 19.01
CA ILE A 70 -9.80 -0.41 19.20
C ILE A 70 -9.07 -0.87 20.48
N ALA A 71 -9.75 -1.57 21.39
CA ALA A 71 -9.18 -1.93 22.68
C ALA A 71 -7.91 -2.78 22.52
N GLY A 72 -6.78 -2.26 23.02
CA GLY A 72 -5.47 -2.92 22.94
C GLY A 72 -4.77 -2.84 21.58
N LYS A 73 -5.35 -2.18 20.58
CA LYS A 73 -4.72 -1.96 19.27
C LYS A 73 -4.04 -0.60 19.20
N LYS A 74 -2.91 -0.53 18.50
CA LYS A 74 -2.16 0.72 18.28
C LYS A 74 -2.75 1.59 17.16
N GLY A 75 -3.64 1.02 16.34
CA GLY A 75 -4.24 1.68 15.19
C GLY A 75 -5.28 0.80 14.51
N PRO A 76 -5.87 1.27 13.40
CA PRO A 76 -6.78 0.47 12.60
C PRO A 76 -6.05 -0.72 11.96
N GLU A 77 -6.81 -1.75 11.59
CA GLU A 77 -6.24 -2.98 11.03
C GLU A 77 -5.75 -2.75 9.59
N LEU A 78 -4.47 -3.08 9.33
CA LEU A 78 -3.91 -3.06 7.98
C LEU A 78 -4.44 -4.26 7.18
N VAL A 79 -5.17 -3.99 6.11
CA VAL A 79 -5.85 -5.01 5.29
C VAL A 79 -5.38 -5.03 3.83
N GLY A 80 -4.41 -4.20 3.49
CA GLY A 80 -3.81 -4.14 2.17
C GLY A 80 -2.67 -3.13 2.11
N LEU A 81 -1.84 -3.23 1.07
CA LEU A 81 -0.68 -2.40 0.86
C LEU A 81 -0.47 -2.16 -0.64
N ALA A 82 0.08 -1.01 -0.98
CA ALA A 82 0.90 -0.80 -2.18
C ALA A 82 2.21 -0.15 -1.78
N ARG A 83 3.33 -0.61 -2.35
CA ARG A 83 4.65 -0.05 -2.08
C ARG A 83 5.26 0.47 -3.37
N ILE A 84 5.79 1.68 -3.35
CA ILE A 84 6.43 2.32 -4.49
C ILE A 84 7.90 2.55 -4.14
N VAL A 85 8.80 1.90 -4.87
CA VAL A 85 10.24 2.21 -4.85
C VAL A 85 10.47 3.42 -5.75
N THR A 86 11.00 4.50 -5.20
CA THR A 86 11.06 5.79 -5.91
C THR A 86 12.15 6.70 -5.36
N ASP A 87 12.62 7.61 -6.20
CA ASP A 87 13.40 8.79 -5.81
C ASP A 87 12.51 10.01 -5.49
N TYR A 88 11.18 9.86 -5.53
CA TYR A 88 10.13 10.87 -5.36
C TYR A 88 10.13 11.98 -6.42
N VAL A 89 10.82 11.77 -7.54
CA VAL A 89 10.97 12.80 -8.56
C VAL A 89 10.84 12.23 -9.96
N THR A 90 11.58 11.17 -10.30
CA THR A 90 11.81 10.78 -11.69
C THR A 90 11.38 9.37 -12.04
N ILE A 91 11.27 8.48 -11.05
CA ILE A 91 10.88 7.08 -11.25
C ILE A 91 10.00 6.57 -10.12
N GLY A 92 9.01 5.75 -10.45
CA GLY A 92 8.26 4.94 -9.50
C GLY A 92 8.19 3.49 -9.94
N TYR A 93 8.45 2.54 -9.05
CA TYR A 93 8.22 1.12 -9.27
C TYR A 93 7.20 0.61 -8.25
N LEU A 94 6.01 0.27 -8.71
CA LEU A 94 4.93 -0.26 -7.90
C LEU A 94 5.16 -1.76 -7.65
N ALA A 95 5.27 -2.10 -6.37
CA ALA A 95 5.60 -3.42 -5.85
C ALA A 95 4.69 -3.78 -4.66
N ASP A 96 4.68 -5.07 -4.32
CA ASP A 96 4.04 -5.62 -3.11
C ASP A 96 2.59 -5.16 -2.89
N ILE A 97 1.82 -5.12 -3.99
CA ILE A 97 0.41 -4.70 -3.96
C ILE A 97 -0.45 -5.88 -3.53
N TYR A 98 -1.26 -5.72 -2.49
CA TYR A 98 -2.26 -6.71 -2.12
C TYR A 98 -3.43 -6.11 -1.35
N VAL A 99 -4.53 -6.85 -1.35
CA VAL A 99 -5.67 -6.68 -0.43
C VAL A 99 -5.94 -8.06 0.15
N LEU A 100 -6.07 -8.16 1.47
CA LEU A 100 -6.36 -9.42 2.15
C LEU A 100 -7.67 -10.04 1.60
N PRO A 101 -7.74 -11.38 1.42
CA PRO A 101 -8.88 -12.03 0.78
C PRO A 101 -10.26 -11.66 1.35
N SER A 102 -10.39 -11.51 2.68
CA SER A 102 -11.62 -11.09 3.37
C SER A 102 -12.09 -9.65 3.05
N HIS A 103 -11.23 -8.84 2.41
CA HIS A 103 -11.52 -7.47 2.01
C HIS A 103 -11.53 -7.28 0.49
N GLN A 104 -11.31 -8.33 -0.30
CA GLN A 104 -11.42 -8.28 -1.76
C GLN A 104 -12.88 -8.16 -2.24
N GLY A 105 -13.08 -7.81 -3.51
CA GLY A 105 -14.41 -7.62 -4.11
C GLY A 105 -15.12 -6.32 -3.70
N LYS A 106 -14.49 -5.49 -2.88
CA LYS A 106 -15.04 -4.22 -2.35
C LYS A 106 -14.53 -2.96 -3.08
N GLY A 107 -13.86 -3.12 -4.22
CA GLY A 107 -13.33 -2.00 -5.00
C GLY A 107 -12.12 -1.27 -4.36
N LEU A 108 -11.44 -1.90 -3.39
CA LEU A 108 -10.31 -1.27 -2.68
C LEU A 108 -9.06 -1.12 -3.55
N ALA A 109 -8.73 -2.10 -4.40
CA ALA A 109 -7.56 -2.00 -5.27
C ALA A 109 -7.68 -0.88 -6.33
N PRO A 110 -8.82 -0.72 -7.05
CA PRO A 110 -9.04 0.46 -7.90
C PRO A 110 -8.92 1.78 -7.13
N TRP A 111 -9.54 1.88 -5.95
CA TRP A 111 -9.47 3.08 -5.12
C TRP A 111 -8.03 3.40 -4.66
N LEU A 112 -7.22 2.37 -4.38
CA LEU A 112 -5.80 2.52 -4.09
C LEU A 112 -5.02 3.11 -5.26
N MET A 113 -5.32 2.70 -6.49
CA MET A 113 -4.69 3.26 -7.68
C MET A 113 -5.13 4.71 -7.93
N GLU A 114 -6.40 5.05 -7.71
CA GLU A 114 -6.87 6.45 -7.77
C GLU A 114 -6.09 7.35 -6.80
N CYS A 115 -5.91 6.92 -5.55
CA CYS A 115 -5.13 7.67 -4.55
C CYS A 115 -3.64 7.77 -4.95
N LEU A 116 -3.08 6.72 -5.54
CA LEU A 116 -1.71 6.73 -6.03
C LEU A 116 -1.54 7.73 -7.18
N ASN A 117 -2.46 7.77 -8.15
CA ASN A 117 -2.41 8.74 -9.24
C ASN A 117 -2.41 10.18 -8.75
N GLU A 118 -3.22 10.50 -7.73
CA GLU A 118 -3.20 11.84 -7.14
C GLU A 118 -1.81 12.21 -6.61
N ILE A 119 -1.07 11.25 -6.03
CA ILE A 119 0.31 11.47 -5.61
C ILE A 119 1.24 11.64 -6.82
N LEU A 120 1.10 10.80 -7.84
CA LEU A 120 1.97 10.84 -9.03
C LEU A 120 1.77 12.12 -9.85
N ASP A 121 0.55 12.67 -9.89
CA ASP A 121 0.24 13.95 -10.53
C ASP A 121 0.98 15.13 -9.88
N GLU A 122 1.42 14.99 -8.62
CA GLU A 122 2.26 15.97 -7.93
C GLU A 122 3.75 15.85 -8.30
N TRP A 123 4.14 14.87 -9.12
CA TRP A 123 5.54 14.64 -9.53
C TRP A 123 5.73 15.07 -11.00
N PRO A 124 5.91 16.38 -11.28
CA PRO A 124 5.96 16.89 -12.65
C PRO A 124 7.14 16.35 -13.48
N ASP A 125 8.19 15.89 -12.81
CA ASP A 125 9.41 15.34 -13.43
C ASP A 125 9.41 13.80 -13.52
N LEU A 126 8.27 13.16 -13.23
CA LEU A 126 8.13 11.70 -13.32
C LEU A 126 8.29 11.25 -14.78
N ARG A 127 9.34 10.47 -15.04
CA ARG A 127 9.69 10.01 -16.40
C ARG A 127 9.27 8.56 -16.67
N ARG A 128 9.22 7.74 -15.62
CA ARG A 128 8.93 6.31 -15.70
C ARG A 128 8.14 5.85 -14.49
N PHE A 129 7.00 5.22 -14.74
CA PHE A 129 6.29 4.43 -13.75
C PHE A 129 6.27 2.97 -14.21
N LEU A 130 6.69 2.06 -13.33
CA LEU A 130 6.93 0.67 -13.64
C LEU A 130 6.01 -0.19 -12.77
N LEU A 131 5.48 -1.24 -13.39
CA LEU A 131 4.78 -2.31 -12.70
C LEU A 131 5.07 -3.62 -13.42
N LEU A 132 5.41 -4.65 -12.64
CA LEU A 132 5.61 -5.99 -13.14
C LEU A 132 4.51 -6.87 -12.58
N THR A 133 3.70 -7.43 -13.48
CA THR A 133 2.67 -8.39 -13.10
C THR A 133 2.72 -9.58 -14.04
N SER A 134 2.58 -10.79 -13.48
CA SER A 134 2.31 -12.00 -14.25
C SER A 134 0.82 -12.38 -14.22
N SER A 135 -0.03 -11.56 -13.58
CA SER A 135 -1.49 -11.76 -13.53
C SER A 135 -2.17 -10.97 -14.66
N PRO A 136 -2.85 -11.64 -15.60
CA PRO A 136 -3.60 -10.97 -16.66
C PRO A 136 -4.73 -10.05 -16.13
N GLN A 137 -5.43 -10.48 -15.07
CA GLN A 137 -6.50 -9.69 -14.45
C GLN A 137 -5.94 -8.41 -13.82
N ALA A 138 -4.79 -8.51 -13.17
CA ALA A 138 -4.12 -7.35 -12.60
C ALA A 138 -3.60 -6.42 -13.70
N SER A 139 -3.02 -6.95 -14.79
CA SER A 139 -2.56 -6.14 -15.95
C SER A 139 -3.66 -5.21 -16.46
N LYS A 140 -4.87 -5.73 -16.67
CA LYS A 140 -5.99 -4.93 -17.16
C LYS A 140 -6.42 -3.82 -16.20
N LEU A 141 -6.41 -4.08 -14.89
CA LEU A 141 -6.71 -3.06 -13.89
C LEU A 141 -5.69 -1.92 -13.95
N TYR A 142 -4.40 -2.27 -14.05
CA TYR A 142 -3.32 -1.29 -14.04
C TYR A 142 -3.18 -0.51 -15.34
N GLU A 143 -3.43 -1.12 -16.50
CA GLU A 143 -3.50 -0.42 -17.79
C GLU A 143 -4.58 0.67 -17.83
N GLN A 144 -5.63 0.53 -17.03
CA GLN A 144 -6.72 1.50 -16.96
C GLN A 144 -6.47 2.58 -15.89
N ALA A 145 -5.67 2.26 -14.89
CA ALA A 145 -5.54 3.04 -13.67
C ALA A 145 -4.19 3.73 -13.51
N LEU A 146 -3.21 3.53 -14.40
CA LEU A 146 -1.88 4.14 -14.36
C LEU A 146 -1.48 4.65 -15.75
#